data_AF-A0A957LE93-F1
#
_entry.id   AF-A0A957LE93-F1
#
_cell.length_a   1.000
_cell.length_b   1.000
_cell.length_c   1.000
_cell.angle_alpha   90.00
_cell.angle_beta   90.00
_cell.angle_gamma   90.00
#
_symmetry.space_group_name_H-M   'P 1'
#
loop_
_entity.id
_entity.type
_entity.pdbx_description
1 polymer ?
#
loop_
_entity_poly.entity_id
_entity_poly.type
_entity_poly.pdbx_seq_one_letter_code
_entity_poly.pdbx_strand_id
1 'polypeptide(L)'
;NVVALFALPLAFLLALITVYQRSKTPHVSIYHGWALLKPTVLFLGLTLLLTAWFWLPIVVELPYTQSRLTEPYLADWPTPQNQILLASKLVAFPEIPADLDLLNPSRLRTMGVGQAILALIGLLIAWWHPTGSERRWQLITMGGVIACCLYAMTGASLWLWDLGLDTIQLPSRLLGPASLLAALLSGQAVNQLMIWGQTIFKAKWLPVFLWGSTAALLTAASGWPWLYHLYCPVTNQPSQFELVQITTWSRIIGAAQGELLPKWVQSYPPQDLLLNQYDPTAEYVLINRLELQSATADNAAVHLPIAPAHDRYQLNLDTPTTAVYHTFYFPGWQATLDGETLPLNIQEPHGLIKLELPAGQHQLEIFFGRTLIRPLTLWLSGLTLLATLLWGLLTQNRNRPPQTTSHAPPVRPASLRPLLLVAVTLIVVKFGLVEQFNNPIRATRLQDGQLSGVDVATQINFSNQFQHLGYEMSPPLTAGERFDFRQYWTPLANLGVPYQFDFRIADEDGRIWNGPNNRPYDYVFYPGPLNWQQGKYGLDAYVSQTLVGTPPGRYWLETTAFRRDVTFALTAENAPTAADPAWARLGQIEILSPPEQPLLTTENAAVQTIHQRPLPS
;
A
#
# COMPACT_ATOMS: atom_id res chain seq x y z
N ASN A 1 -9.71 0.67 -9.54
CA ASN A 1 -9.21 -0.68 -9.93
C ASN A 1 -8.26 -0.51 -11.11
N VAL A 2 -6.97 -0.35 -10.81
CA VAL A 2 -5.91 -0.08 -11.80
C VAL A 2 -5.59 -1.35 -12.62
N VAL A 3 -6.14 -2.51 -12.26
CA VAL A 3 -5.95 -3.78 -12.97
C VAL A 3 -6.37 -3.67 -14.44
N ALA A 4 -7.45 -2.96 -14.77
CA ALA A 4 -7.82 -2.73 -16.17
C ALA A 4 -6.74 -1.92 -16.92
N LEU A 5 -6.13 -0.93 -16.26
CA LEU A 5 -5.05 -0.11 -16.83
C LEU A 5 -3.75 -0.89 -17.04
N PHE A 6 -3.52 -2.00 -16.34
CA PHE A 6 -2.32 -2.84 -16.50
C PHE A 6 -2.55 -4.07 -17.39
N ALA A 7 -3.66 -4.77 -17.17
CA ALA A 7 -3.98 -6.00 -17.85
C ALA A 7 -4.24 -5.77 -19.34
N LEU A 8 -4.83 -4.63 -19.72
CA LEU A 8 -5.14 -4.31 -21.11
C LEU A 8 -3.88 -3.98 -21.93
N PRO A 9 -2.96 -3.09 -21.50
CA PRO A 9 -1.68 -2.92 -22.19
C PRO A 9 -0.83 -4.18 -22.21
N LEU A 10 -0.84 -4.97 -21.12
CA LEU A 10 -0.10 -6.23 -21.07
C LEU A 10 -0.64 -7.26 -22.06
N ALA A 11 -1.97 -7.44 -22.12
CA ALA A 11 -2.62 -8.29 -23.10
C ALA A 11 -2.40 -7.80 -24.52
N PHE A 12 -2.42 -6.48 -24.74
CA PHE A 12 -2.10 -5.87 -26.04
C PHE A 12 -0.66 -6.12 -26.46
N LEU A 13 0.30 -5.97 -25.55
CA LEU A 13 1.72 -6.20 -25.83
C LEU A 13 1.99 -7.68 -26.16
N LEU A 14 1.41 -8.61 -25.41
CA LEU A 14 1.47 -10.05 -25.71
C LEU A 14 0.86 -10.38 -27.08
N ALA A 15 -0.22 -9.70 -27.46
CA ALA A 15 -0.87 -9.86 -28.74
C ALA A 15 -0.09 -9.25 -29.92
N LEU A 16 0.50 -8.07 -29.74
CA LEU A 16 1.37 -7.43 -30.73
C LEU A 16 2.57 -8.32 -31.04
N ILE A 17 3.13 -8.95 -30.01
CA ILE A 17 4.29 -9.81 -30.17
C ILE A 17 3.93 -11.13 -30.87
N THR A 18 2.77 -11.73 -30.56
CA THR A 18 2.29 -12.91 -31.31
C THR A 18 2.02 -12.57 -32.78
N VAL A 19 1.55 -11.36 -33.08
CA VAL A 19 1.38 -10.89 -34.47
C VAL A 19 2.74 -10.69 -35.17
N TYR A 20 3.70 -10.02 -34.52
CA TYR A 20 5.04 -9.81 -35.05
C TYR A 20 5.77 -11.12 -35.36
N GLN A 21 5.56 -12.15 -34.52
CA GLN A 21 6.11 -13.49 -34.76
C GLN A 21 5.50 -14.14 -36.00
N ARG A 22 4.18 -14.05 -36.17
CA ARG A 22 3.50 -14.58 -37.36
C ARG A 22 3.88 -13.82 -38.62
N SER A 23 4.17 -12.52 -38.56
CA SER A 23 4.64 -11.75 -39.72
C SER A 23 6.05 -12.11 -40.19
N LYS A 24 6.88 -12.76 -39.37
CA LYS A 24 8.19 -13.28 -39.79
C LYS A 24 8.12 -14.60 -40.55
N THR A 25 6.94 -15.21 -40.69
CA THR A 25 6.78 -16.33 -41.63
C THR A 25 6.71 -15.80 -43.06
N PRO A 26 7.44 -16.39 -44.02
CA PRO A 26 7.75 -15.78 -45.34
C PRO A 26 6.56 -15.57 -46.29
N HIS A 27 5.31 -15.70 -45.83
CA HIS A 27 4.09 -15.56 -46.63
C HIS A 27 3.06 -14.58 -46.06
N VAL A 28 3.37 -13.82 -45.00
CA VAL A 28 2.40 -12.93 -44.34
C VAL A 28 2.59 -11.48 -44.81
N SER A 29 1.74 -11.03 -45.74
CA SER A 29 1.59 -9.63 -46.14
C SER A 29 1.15 -8.75 -44.95
N ILE A 30 1.50 -7.44 -44.95
CA ILE A 30 1.07 -6.45 -43.94
C ILE A 30 -0.46 -6.47 -43.71
N TYR A 31 -1.24 -6.75 -44.76
CA TYR A 31 -2.71 -6.92 -44.67
C TYR A 31 -3.14 -8.11 -43.80
N HIS A 32 -2.35 -9.20 -43.77
CA HIS A 32 -2.60 -10.35 -42.89
C HIS A 32 -2.22 -10.05 -41.43
N GLY A 33 -1.26 -9.14 -41.19
CA GLY A 33 -0.93 -8.65 -39.85
C GLY A 33 -2.12 -7.96 -39.17
N TRP A 34 -2.85 -7.12 -39.91
CA TRP A 34 -4.09 -6.51 -39.42
C TRP A 34 -5.21 -7.52 -39.17
N ALA A 35 -5.36 -8.53 -40.03
CA ALA A 35 -6.33 -9.60 -39.82
C ALA A 35 -6.06 -10.40 -38.52
N LEU A 36 -4.80 -10.55 -38.13
CA LEU A 36 -4.37 -11.18 -36.88
C LEU A 36 -4.57 -10.28 -35.65
N LEU A 37 -4.45 -8.95 -35.80
CA LEU A 37 -4.65 -7.98 -34.70
C LEU A 37 -6.12 -7.67 -34.42
N LYS A 38 -6.98 -7.73 -35.45
CA LYS A 38 -8.43 -7.45 -35.34
C LYS A 38 -9.10 -8.14 -34.14
N PRO A 39 -8.97 -9.46 -33.90
CA PRO A 39 -9.63 -10.10 -32.76
C PRO A 39 -9.11 -9.60 -31.42
N THR A 40 -7.81 -9.30 -31.30
CA THR A 40 -7.24 -8.74 -30.07
C THR A 40 -7.73 -7.32 -29.83
N VAL A 41 -7.66 -6.44 -30.84
CA VAL A 41 -8.13 -5.05 -30.72
C VAL A 41 -9.62 -5.03 -30.39
N LEU A 42 -10.40 -5.90 -31.03
CA LEU A 42 -11.81 -6.10 -30.72
C LEU A 42 -12.00 -6.57 -29.27
N PHE A 43 -11.25 -7.57 -28.82
CA PHE A 43 -11.32 -8.07 -27.44
C PHE A 43 -10.99 -6.98 -26.41
N LEU A 44 -9.94 -6.20 -26.64
CA LEU A 44 -9.55 -5.09 -25.77
C LEU A 44 -10.60 -3.98 -25.76
N GLY A 45 -11.11 -3.60 -26.93
CA GLY A 45 -12.18 -2.61 -27.07
C GLY A 45 -13.46 -3.06 -26.37
N LEU A 46 -13.88 -4.31 -26.56
CA LEU A 46 -15.01 -4.90 -25.87
C LEU A 46 -14.79 -4.93 -24.35
N THR A 47 -13.58 -5.26 -23.89
CA THR A 47 -13.27 -5.27 -22.46
C THR A 47 -13.33 -3.86 -21.87
N LEU A 48 -12.79 -2.85 -22.56
CA LEU A 48 -12.86 -1.45 -22.14
C LEU A 48 -14.29 -0.94 -22.05
N LEU A 49 -15.12 -1.27 -23.04
CA LEU A 49 -16.53 -0.88 -23.10
C LEU A 49 -17.38 -1.63 -22.07
N LEU A 50 -17.16 -2.93 -21.89
CA LEU A 50 -17.85 -3.76 -20.90
C LEU A 50 -17.55 -3.32 -19.46
N THR A 51 -16.35 -2.77 -19.23
CA THR A 51 -15.91 -2.27 -17.92
C THR A 51 -16.04 -0.75 -17.78
N ALA A 52 -16.64 -0.05 -18.75
CA ALA A 52 -16.75 1.40 -18.77
C ALA A 52 -17.53 1.95 -17.56
N TRP A 53 -18.54 1.23 -17.08
CA TRP A 53 -19.31 1.59 -15.88
C TRP A 53 -18.45 1.75 -14.62
N PHE A 54 -17.29 1.09 -14.58
CA PHE A 54 -16.41 1.09 -13.43
C PHE A 54 -15.34 2.19 -13.53
N TRP A 55 -14.60 2.27 -14.65
CA TRP A 55 -13.44 3.15 -14.74
C TRP A 55 -13.77 4.56 -15.26
N LEU A 56 -14.77 4.71 -16.15
CA LEU A 56 -15.03 5.99 -16.80
C LEU A 56 -15.63 7.03 -15.84
N PRO A 57 -16.59 6.69 -14.93
CA PRO A 57 -17.03 7.62 -13.91
C PRO A 57 -15.89 8.11 -13.04
N ILE A 58 -14.93 7.24 -12.68
CA ILE A 58 -13.75 7.63 -11.92
C ILE A 58 -12.98 8.70 -12.70
N VAL A 59 -12.64 8.48 -13.97
CA VAL A 59 -11.86 9.45 -14.77
C VAL A 59 -12.57 10.80 -14.92
N VAL A 60 -13.89 10.77 -15.15
CA VAL A 60 -14.70 11.99 -15.34
C VAL A 60 -14.93 12.74 -14.03
N GLU A 61 -15.07 12.03 -12.91
CA GLU A 61 -15.37 12.64 -11.61
C GLU A 61 -14.12 12.97 -10.78
N LEU A 62 -12.95 12.39 -11.09
CA LEU A 62 -11.68 12.65 -10.41
C LEU A 62 -11.30 14.15 -10.34
N PRO A 63 -11.55 15.00 -11.36
CA PRO A 63 -11.30 16.44 -11.28
C PRO A 63 -12.14 17.18 -10.22
N TYR A 64 -13.17 16.56 -9.65
CA TYR A 64 -13.94 17.12 -8.53
C TYR A 64 -13.34 16.78 -7.16
N THR A 65 -12.20 16.07 -7.14
CA THR A 65 -11.47 15.70 -5.92
C THR A 65 -10.13 16.42 -5.85
N GLN A 66 -9.47 16.38 -4.69
CA GLN A 66 -8.12 16.94 -4.52
C GLN A 66 -7.05 16.20 -5.32
N SER A 67 -7.31 14.97 -5.80
CA SER A 67 -6.36 14.11 -6.54
C SER A 67 -5.76 14.72 -7.82
N ARG A 68 -6.36 15.78 -8.38
CA ARG A 68 -5.89 16.44 -9.62
C ARG A 68 -5.43 17.89 -9.39
N LEU A 69 -5.41 18.35 -8.15
CA LEU A 69 -4.84 19.66 -7.81
C LEU A 69 -3.32 19.55 -7.81
N THR A 70 -2.64 20.51 -8.43
CA THR A 70 -1.16 20.60 -8.42
C THR A 70 -0.63 20.77 -7.00
N GLU A 71 -1.36 21.53 -6.17
CA GLU A 71 -1.06 21.75 -4.76
C GLU A 71 -2.34 21.50 -3.94
N PRO A 72 -2.60 20.25 -3.53
CA PRO A 72 -3.79 19.94 -2.74
C PRO A 72 -3.67 20.53 -1.32
N TYR A 73 -4.80 21.02 -0.79
CA TYR A 73 -4.84 21.68 0.53
C TYR A 73 -4.57 20.71 1.68
N LEU A 74 -5.16 19.52 1.60
CA LEU A 74 -5.16 18.53 2.67
C LEU A 74 -4.63 17.17 2.23
N ALA A 75 -4.42 16.97 0.91
CA ALA A 75 -3.95 15.68 0.43
C ALA A 75 -2.45 15.51 0.67
N ASP A 76 -2.10 14.52 1.50
CA ASP A 76 -0.73 14.06 1.72
C ASP A 76 -0.55 12.69 1.04
N TRP A 77 -0.87 12.68 -0.26
CA TRP A 77 -0.89 11.46 -1.06
C TRP A 77 0.53 11.06 -1.47
N PRO A 78 0.87 9.76 -1.52
CA PRO A 78 2.23 9.36 -1.79
C PRO A 78 2.57 9.59 -3.26
N THR A 79 3.64 10.33 -3.52
CA THR A 79 4.15 10.55 -4.86
C THR A 79 5.03 9.36 -5.30
N PRO A 80 5.13 9.05 -6.61
CA PRO A 80 6.03 7.99 -7.10
C PRO A 80 7.48 8.16 -6.61
N GLN A 81 7.95 9.41 -6.46
CA GLN A 81 9.26 9.77 -5.95
C GLN A 81 9.49 9.22 -4.53
N ASN A 82 8.47 9.25 -3.68
CA ASN A 82 8.51 8.76 -2.30
C ASN A 82 8.24 7.23 -2.20
N GLN A 83 8.05 6.56 -3.34
CA GLN A 83 7.54 5.19 -3.43
C GLN A 83 8.44 4.24 -4.23
N ILE A 84 9.61 4.72 -4.63
CA ILE A 84 10.59 3.94 -5.36
C ILE A 84 11.32 2.97 -4.45
N LEU A 85 11.58 1.79 -4.99
CA LEU A 85 12.29 0.72 -4.31
C LEU A 85 13.73 0.63 -4.83
N LEU A 86 14.65 0.29 -3.94
CA LEU A 86 15.97 -0.18 -4.33
C LEU A 86 15.82 -1.49 -5.09
N ALA A 87 16.53 -1.63 -6.21
CA ALA A 87 16.45 -2.83 -7.05
C ALA A 87 16.78 -4.12 -6.27
N SER A 88 17.68 -4.04 -5.29
CA SER A 88 18.02 -5.14 -4.39
C SER A 88 16.84 -5.62 -3.55
N LYS A 89 15.96 -4.71 -3.12
CA LYS A 89 14.79 -5.03 -2.27
C LYS A 89 13.67 -5.76 -3.05
N LEU A 90 13.63 -5.63 -4.38
CA LEU A 90 12.62 -6.26 -5.24
C LEU A 90 12.69 -7.79 -5.25
N VAL A 91 13.86 -8.35 -4.94
CA VAL A 91 14.11 -9.80 -4.86
C VAL A 91 14.75 -10.18 -3.52
N ALA A 92 14.57 -9.35 -2.48
CA ALA A 92 15.18 -9.59 -1.18
C ALA A 92 14.36 -10.58 -0.33
N PHE A 93 15.07 -11.19 0.62
CA PHE A 93 14.49 -11.91 1.75
C PHE A 93 14.30 -10.93 2.92
N PRO A 94 13.32 -11.12 3.83
CA PRO A 94 13.20 -10.30 5.03
C PRO A 94 14.50 -10.27 5.83
N GLU A 95 14.95 -9.08 6.21
CA GLU A 95 16.18 -8.88 7.00
C GLU A 95 15.99 -9.32 8.46
N ILE A 96 14.80 -9.04 8.99
CA ILE A 96 14.40 -9.46 10.33
C ILE A 96 13.57 -10.74 10.17
N PRO A 97 13.93 -11.85 10.85
CA PRO A 97 13.12 -13.06 10.85
C PRO A 97 11.76 -12.76 11.48
N ALA A 98 10.73 -13.48 11.07
CA ALA A 98 9.39 -13.24 11.60
C ALA A 98 9.33 -13.56 13.11
N ASP A 99 8.82 -12.61 13.88
CA ASP A 99 8.73 -12.69 15.33
C ASP A 99 7.31 -12.30 15.77
N LEU A 100 6.67 -13.14 16.58
CA LEU A 100 5.33 -12.88 17.12
C LEU A 100 5.35 -11.86 18.27
N ASP A 101 6.54 -11.48 18.77
CA ASP A 101 6.69 -10.46 19.79
C ASP A 101 6.94 -9.06 19.20
N LEU A 102 7.30 -8.99 17.92
CA LEU A 102 7.47 -7.73 17.17
C LEU A 102 6.11 -7.22 16.67
N LEU A 103 5.65 -6.09 17.19
CA LEU A 103 4.32 -5.56 16.90
C LEU A 103 4.18 -4.92 15.52
N ASN A 104 5.29 -4.47 14.93
CA ASN A 104 5.30 -3.74 13.66
C ASN A 104 6.45 -4.19 12.73
N PRO A 105 6.43 -5.45 12.27
CA PRO A 105 7.44 -5.94 11.33
C PRO A 105 7.40 -5.13 10.02
N SER A 106 8.58 -4.88 9.44
CA SER A 106 8.72 -4.17 8.17
C SER A 106 7.95 -4.87 7.04
N ARG A 107 7.27 -4.10 6.18
CA ARG A 107 6.52 -4.62 5.02
C ARG A 107 7.34 -4.55 3.74
N LEU A 108 8.24 -5.51 3.57
CA LEU A 108 9.03 -5.68 2.36
C LEU A 108 8.13 -5.91 1.12
N ARG A 109 8.35 -5.13 0.05
CA ARG A 109 7.69 -5.33 -1.26
C ARG A 109 8.64 -6.06 -2.21
N THR A 110 8.57 -7.38 -2.18
CA THR A 110 9.47 -8.29 -2.92
C THR A 110 8.67 -9.30 -3.74
N MET A 111 9.21 -9.73 -4.88
CA MET A 111 8.65 -10.85 -5.65
C MET A 111 8.92 -12.21 -4.97
N GLY A 112 9.85 -12.22 -4.02
CA GLY A 112 10.37 -13.41 -3.35
C GLY A 112 11.59 -13.97 -4.07
N VAL A 113 12.65 -14.25 -3.32
CA VAL A 113 13.93 -14.77 -3.83
C VAL A 113 13.71 -16.08 -4.59
N GLY A 114 12.91 -17.00 -4.03
CA GLY A 114 12.66 -18.31 -4.62
C GLY A 114 11.96 -18.22 -5.98
N GLN A 115 10.91 -17.40 -6.06
CA GLN A 115 10.19 -17.13 -7.30
C GLN A 115 11.08 -16.45 -8.34
N ALA A 116 11.93 -15.51 -7.92
CA ALA A 116 12.87 -14.83 -8.81
C ALA A 116 13.90 -15.81 -9.41
N ILE A 117 14.49 -16.68 -8.58
CA ILE A 117 15.43 -17.71 -9.03
C ILE A 117 14.75 -18.67 -10.01
N LEU A 118 13.57 -19.19 -9.68
CA LEU A 118 12.85 -20.12 -10.55
C LEU A 118 12.42 -19.47 -11.87
N ALA A 119 11.96 -18.23 -11.85
CA ALA A 119 11.60 -17.48 -13.05
C ALA A 119 12.83 -17.22 -13.94
N LEU A 120 13.98 -16.89 -13.36
CA LEU A 120 15.24 -16.71 -14.08
C LEU A 120 15.70 -18.02 -14.73
N ILE A 121 15.64 -19.15 -14.01
CA ILE A 121 15.94 -20.47 -14.57
C ILE A 121 15.00 -20.77 -15.73
N GLY A 122 13.69 -20.50 -15.59
CA GLY A 122 12.71 -20.70 -16.65
C GLY A 122 13.01 -19.88 -17.91
N LEU A 123 13.44 -18.63 -17.73
CA LEU A 123 13.86 -17.75 -18.82
C LEU A 123 15.14 -18.24 -19.51
N LEU A 124 16.16 -18.67 -18.74
CA LEU A 124 17.41 -19.21 -19.27
C LEU A 124 17.18 -20.51 -20.05
N ILE A 125 16.32 -21.40 -19.55
CA ILE A 125 15.93 -22.62 -20.27
C ILE A 125 15.21 -22.26 -21.57
N ALA A 126 14.33 -21.27 -21.57
CA ALA A 126 13.68 -20.80 -22.79
C ALA A 126 14.68 -20.22 -23.81
N TRP A 127 15.75 -19.60 -23.32
CA TRP A 127 16.79 -19.02 -24.15
C TRP A 127 17.69 -20.07 -24.81
N TRP A 128 18.14 -21.07 -24.03
CA TRP A 128 19.10 -22.08 -24.48
C TRP A 128 18.47 -23.31 -25.11
N HIS A 129 17.26 -23.70 -24.71
CA HIS A 129 16.60 -24.88 -25.25
C HIS A 129 15.63 -24.49 -26.37
N PRO A 130 15.71 -25.11 -27.57
CA PRO A 130 14.78 -24.85 -28.65
C PRO A 130 13.41 -25.47 -28.33
N THR A 131 12.62 -24.82 -27.49
CA THR A 131 11.17 -24.92 -27.61
C THR A 131 10.77 -24.30 -28.95
N GLY A 132 9.74 -24.82 -29.64
CA GLY A 132 9.29 -24.26 -30.92
C GLY A 132 9.25 -22.72 -30.90
N SER A 133 9.61 -22.07 -32.02
CA SER A 133 10.01 -20.64 -32.03
C SER A 133 9.00 -19.71 -31.34
N GLU A 134 7.70 -19.99 -31.48
CA GLU A 134 6.60 -19.26 -30.86
C GLU A 134 6.66 -19.30 -29.32
N ARG A 135 6.79 -20.50 -28.73
CA ARG A 135 6.85 -20.68 -27.26
C ARG A 135 8.09 -20.02 -26.66
N ARG A 136 9.23 -20.11 -27.35
CA ARG A 136 10.47 -19.45 -26.91
C ARG A 136 10.26 -17.94 -26.75
N TRP A 137 9.71 -17.29 -27.78
CA TRP A 137 9.50 -15.85 -27.76
C TRP A 137 8.41 -15.41 -26.79
N GLN A 138 7.37 -16.22 -26.57
CA GLN A 138 6.39 -15.96 -25.51
C GLN A 138 7.06 -15.89 -24.14
N LEU A 139 7.92 -16.87 -23.80
CA LEU A 139 8.63 -16.89 -22.52
C LEU A 139 9.61 -15.72 -22.36
N ILE A 140 10.35 -15.38 -23.42
CA ILE A 140 11.24 -14.20 -23.44
C ILE A 140 10.43 -12.92 -23.23
N THR A 141 9.26 -12.82 -23.84
CA THR A 141 8.36 -11.66 -23.68
C THR A 141 7.88 -11.53 -22.24
N MET A 142 7.50 -12.63 -21.61
CA MET A 142 7.13 -12.62 -20.19
C MET A 142 8.29 -12.15 -19.32
N GLY A 143 9.52 -12.61 -19.59
CA GLY A 143 10.73 -12.12 -18.94
C GLY A 143 10.96 -10.62 -19.15
N GLY A 144 10.77 -10.13 -20.38
CA GLY A 144 10.86 -8.71 -20.71
C GLY A 144 9.82 -7.86 -19.98
N VAL A 145 8.58 -8.33 -19.88
CA VAL A 145 7.53 -7.64 -19.11
C VAL A 145 7.89 -7.61 -17.62
N ILE A 146 8.35 -8.72 -17.05
CA ILE A 146 8.79 -8.76 -15.64
C ILE A 146 9.89 -7.71 -15.43
N ALA A 147 10.90 -7.66 -16.31
CA ALA A 147 11.96 -6.68 -16.24
C ALA A 147 11.44 -5.24 -16.34
N CYS A 148 10.50 -4.95 -17.25
CA CYS A 148 9.86 -3.63 -17.34
C CYS A 148 9.09 -3.27 -16.07
N CYS A 149 8.32 -4.20 -15.50
CA CYS A 149 7.60 -3.99 -14.25
C CYS A 149 8.55 -3.70 -13.09
N LEU A 150 9.64 -4.47 -12.96
CA LEU A 150 10.64 -4.26 -11.92
C LEU A 150 11.39 -2.93 -12.13
N TYR A 151 11.79 -2.62 -13.36
CA TYR A 151 12.44 -1.35 -13.71
C TYR A 151 11.57 -0.14 -13.33
N ALA A 152 10.27 -0.19 -13.65
CA ALA A 152 9.31 0.86 -13.31
C ALA A 152 9.13 1.10 -11.81
N MET A 153 9.63 0.22 -10.93
CA MET A 153 9.65 0.42 -9.48
C MET A 153 10.94 1.07 -8.97
N THR A 154 11.96 1.24 -9.82
CA THR A 154 13.28 1.76 -9.44
C THR A 154 13.41 3.25 -9.73
N GLY A 155 14.38 3.90 -9.08
CA GLY A 155 14.63 5.34 -9.25
C GLY A 155 15.00 5.73 -10.68
N ALA A 156 15.60 4.82 -11.43
CA ALA A 156 15.94 5.03 -12.83
C ALA A 156 14.72 5.22 -13.74
N SER A 157 13.52 4.86 -13.27
CA SER A 157 12.27 4.99 -14.05
C SER A 157 11.49 6.27 -13.77
N LEU A 158 11.97 7.16 -12.90
CA LEU A 158 11.27 8.39 -12.49
C LEU A 158 10.73 9.21 -13.67
N TRP A 159 11.54 9.35 -14.71
CA TRP A 159 11.17 10.08 -15.93
C TRP A 159 9.92 9.53 -16.63
N LEU A 160 9.61 8.23 -16.50
CA LEU A 160 8.37 7.64 -17.04
C LEU A 160 7.15 8.09 -16.24
N TRP A 161 7.31 8.29 -14.94
CA TRP A 161 6.23 8.69 -14.04
C TRP A 161 5.82 10.14 -14.30
N ASP A 162 6.80 11.01 -14.58
CA ASP A 162 6.60 12.41 -14.95
C ASP A 162 5.81 12.59 -16.27
N LEU A 163 5.64 11.53 -17.07
CA LEU A 163 4.78 11.53 -18.28
C LEU A 163 3.28 11.34 -17.97
N GLY A 164 2.87 11.35 -16.69
CA GLY A 164 1.47 11.28 -16.26
C GLY A 164 0.99 9.89 -15.83
N LEU A 165 1.91 9.02 -15.42
CA LEU A 165 1.58 7.70 -14.85
C LEU A 165 1.14 7.77 -13.37
N ASP A 166 1.09 8.96 -12.77
CA ASP A 166 0.72 9.18 -11.35
C ASP A 166 -0.65 8.61 -10.98
N THR A 167 -1.53 8.41 -11.96
CA THR A 167 -2.84 7.75 -11.77
C THR A 167 -2.73 6.28 -11.32
N ILE A 168 -1.59 5.63 -11.57
CA ILE A 168 -1.27 4.28 -11.06
C ILE A 168 -1.00 4.31 -9.54
N GLN A 169 -0.70 5.50 -8.99
CA GLN A 169 -0.44 5.83 -7.58
C GLN A 169 0.86 5.24 -7.03
N LEU A 170 1.02 3.92 -7.07
CA LEU A 170 2.15 3.23 -6.43
C LEU A 170 2.88 2.36 -7.46
N PRO A 171 4.17 2.64 -7.77
CA PRO A 171 4.98 1.79 -8.64
C PRO A 171 4.96 0.31 -8.25
N SER A 172 4.96 0.04 -6.94
CA SER A 172 4.91 -1.31 -6.38
C SER A 172 3.67 -2.12 -6.74
N ARG A 173 2.60 -1.52 -7.28
CA ARG A 173 1.45 -2.27 -7.83
C ARG A 173 1.81 -3.14 -9.03
N LEU A 174 2.90 -2.80 -9.74
CA LEU A 174 3.43 -3.62 -10.84
C LEU A 174 3.99 -4.97 -10.37
N LEU A 175 4.11 -5.18 -9.05
CA LEU A 175 4.62 -6.42 -8.47
C LEU A 175 3.63 -7.58 -8.66
N GLY A 176 2.33 -7.28 -8.68
CA GLY A 176 1.29 -8.27 -8.97
C GLY A 176 1.45 -8.90 -10.36
N PRO A 177 1.42 -8.10 -11.45
CA PRO A 177 1.69 -8.59 -12.80
C PRO A 177 3.04 -9.30 -12.94
N ALA A 178 4.12 -8.75 -12.36
CA ALA A 178 5.44 -9.37 -12.37
C ALA A 178 5.43 -10.76 -11.71
N SER A 179 4.81 -10.88 -10.53
CA SER A 179 4.72 -12.14 -9.78
C SER A 179 3.90 -13.21 -10.51
N LEU A 180 2.80 -12.81 -11.19
CA LEU A 180 1.99 -13.73 -12.00
C LEU A 180 2.81 -14.33 -13.15
N LEU A 181 3.52 -13.49 -13.89
CA LEU A 181 4.36 -13.95 -15.00
C LEU A 181 5.55 -14.77 -14.51
N ALA A 182 6.15 -14.38 -13.38
CA ALA A 182 7.21 -15.14 -12.73
C ALA A 182 6.75 -16.53 -12.30
N ALA A 183 5.51 -16.69 -11.81
CA ALA A 183 4.93 -17.99 -11.48
C ALA A 183 4.81 -18.90 -12.72
N LEU A 184 4.41 -18.35 -13.88
CA LEU A 184 4.34 -19.09 -15.14
C LEU A 184 5.73 -19.52 -15.65
N LEU A 185 6.72 -18.63 -15.57
CA LEU A 185 8.12 -18.97 -15.89
C LEU A 185 8.70 -20.01 -14.92
N SER A 186 8.35 -19.92 -13.63
CA SER A 186 8.74 -20.90 -12.61
C SER A 186 8.16 -22.27 -12.93
N GLY A 187 6.89 -22.35 -13.32
CA GLY A 187 6.25 -23.60 -13.76
C GLY A 187 6.94 -24.20 -14.99
N GLN A 188 7.34 -23.36 -15.94
CA GLN A 188 8.11 -23.79 -17.11
C GLN A 188 9.49 -24.35 -16.72
N ALA A 189 10.19 -23.70 -15.79
CA ALA A 189 11.48 -24.16 -15.27
C ALA A 189 11.36 -25.57 -14.69
N VAL A 190 10.39 -25.75 -13.78
CA VAL A 190 10.13 -27.00 -13.11
C VAL A 190 9.77 -28.10 -14.10
N ASN A 191 8.89 -27.81 -15.07
CA ASN A 191 8.50 -28.78 -16.09
C ASN A 191 9.71 -29.29 -16.91
N GLN A 192 10.63 -28.41 -17.28
CA GLN A 192 11.80 -28.81 -18.06
C GLN A 192 12.82 -29.60 -17.23
N LEU A 193 13.06 -29.19 -15.98
CA LEU A 193 13.90 -29.93 -15.04
C LEU A 193 13.34 -31.34 -14.77
N MET A 194 12.02 -31.48 -14.67
CA MET A 194 11.36 -32.78 -14.54
C MET A 194 11.60 -33.66 -15.77
N ILE A 195 11.45 -33.12 -16.99
CA ILE A 195 11.69 -33.85 -18.24
C ILE A 195 13.15 -34.32 -18.32
N TRP A 196 14.11 -33.43 -18.06
CA TRP A 196 15.54 -33.78 -18.06
C TRP A 196 15.87 -34.84 -17.01
N GLY A 197 15.34 -34.68 -15.79
CA GLY A 197 15.56 -35.64 -14.71
C GLY A 197 14.97 -37.03 -15.03
N GLN A 198 13.83 -37.11 -15.71
CA GLN A 198 13.26 -38.40 -16.12
C GLN A 198 14.17 -39.16 -17.09
N THR A 199 14.88 -38.44 -17.96
CA THR A 199 15.87 -39.03 -18.87
C THR A 199 17.09 -39.57 -18.13
N ILE A 200 17.55 -38.87 -17.08
CA ILE A 200 18.74 -39.23 -16.30
C ILE A 200 18.44 -40.39 -15.33
N PHE A 201 17.42 -40.24 -14.48
CA PHE A 201 17.13 -41.16 -13.38
C PHE A 201 16.35 -42.41 -13.81
N LYS A 202 15.88 -42.48 -15.07
CA LYS A 202 15.01 -43.56 -15.60
C LYS A 202 13.76 -43.84 -14.75
N ALA A 203 13.38 -42.92 -13.86
CA ALA A 203 12.25 -43.01 -12.97
C ALA A 203 11.27 -41.87 -13.26
N LYS A 204 9.98 -42.19 -13.38
CA LYS A 204 8.95 -41.19 -13.77
C LYS A 204 8.53 -40.27 -12.63
N TRP A 205 8.57 -40.73 -11.38
CA TRP A 205 8.04 -40.00 -10.22
C TRP A 205 9.12 -39.27 -9.40
N LEU A 206 10.34 -39.82 -9.33
CA LEU A 206 11.41 -39.28 -8.49
C LEU A 206 11.84 -37.85 -8.88
N PRO A 207 12.07 -37.51 -10.16
CA PRO A 207 12.38 -36.14 -10.56
C PRO A 207 11.24 -35.16 -10.32
N VAL A 208 9.99 -35.63 -10.44
CA VAL A 208 8.79 -34.83 -10.15
C VAL A 208 8.75 -34.49 -8.66
N PHE A 209 9.02 -35.46 -7.80
CA PHE A 209 9.10 -35.24 -6.36
C PHE A 209 10.28 -34.33 -5.99
N LEU A 210 11.49 -34.58 -6.49
CA LEU A 210 12.68 -33.81 -6.13
C LEU A 210 12.56 -32.35 -6.59
N TRP A 211 12.37 -32.11 -7.90
CA TRP A 211 12.28 -30.75 -8.42
C TRP A 211 11.00 -30.03 -8.00
N GLY A 212 9.89 -30.77 -7.89
CA GLY A 212 8.64 -30.25 -7.34
C GLY A 212 8.81 -29.81 -5.89
N SER A 213 9.47 -30.61 -5.04
CA SER A 213 9.70 -30.27 -3.63
C SER A 213 10.65 -29.09 -3.50
N THR A 214 11.75 -29.05 -4.26
CA THR A 214 12.68 -27.93 -4.24
C THR A 214 12.01 -26.63 -4.66
N ALA A 215 11.26 -26.63 -5.77
CA ALA A 215 10.56 -25.44 -6.23
C ALA A 215 9.47 -24.98 -5.25
N ALA A 216 8.73 -25.93 -4.69
CA ALA A 216 7.72 -25.66 -3.68
C ALA A 216 8.36 -25.08 -2.40
N LEU A 217 9.48 -25.63 -1.93
CA LEU A 217 10.21 -25.15 -0.77
C LEU A 217 10.81 -23.75 -0.99
N LEU A 218 11.40 -23.48 -2.17
CA LEU A 218 11.92 -22.14 -2.50
C LEU A 218 10.80 -21.09 -2.49
N THR A 219 9.65 -21.43 -3.09
CA THR A 219 8.47 -20.56 -3.13
C THR A 219 7.90 -20.37 -1.71
N ALA A 220 7.77 -21.46 -0.95
CA ALA A 220 7.22 -21.45 0.39
C ALA A 220 8.13 -20.73 1.39
N ALA A 221 9.45 -20.92 1.33
CA ALA A 221 10.40 -20.22 2.20
C ALA A 221 10.34 -18.70 1.99
N SER A 222 10.11 -18.23 0.76
CA SER A 222 9.89 -16.80 0.48
C SER A 222 8.54 -16.28 1.01
N GLY A 223 7.57 -17.18 1.23
CA GLY A 223 6.22 -16.87 1.69
C GLY A 223 6.00 -17.05 3.21
N TRP A 224 6.72 -17.97 3.85
CA TRP A 224 6.50 -18.35 5.24
C TRP A 224 6.71 -17.26 6.29
N PRO A 225 7.66 -16.31 6.15
CA PRO A 225 7.76 -15.19 7.09
C PRO A 225 6.44 -14.42 7.23
N TRP A 226 5.68 -14.32 6.15
CA TRP A 226 4.40 -13.59 6.08
C TRP A 226 3.23 -14.33 6.74
N LEU A 227 3.41 -15.59 7.15
CA LEU A 227 2.38 -16.34 7.90
C LEU A 227 2.32 -15.94 9.38
N TYR A 228 3.33 -15.24 9.89
CA TYR A 228 3.41 -14.79 11.28
C TYR A 228 2.94 -13.35 11.39
N HIS A 229 1.64 -13.14 11.30
CA HIS A 229 1.04 -11.82 11.47
C HIS A 229 0.38 -11.70 12.84
N LEU A 230 0.58 -10.55 13.49
CA LEU A 230 -0.19 -10.18 14.66
C LEU A 230 -1.49 -9.54 14.22
N TYR A 231 -2.59 -10.22 14.48
CA TYR A 231 -3.91 -9.63 14.36
C TYR A 231 -4.10 -8.68 15.54
N CYS A 232 -4.40 -7.41 15.25
CA CYS A 232 -4.89 -6.52 16.30
C CYS A 232 -6.18 -7.14 16.87
N PRO A 233 -6.36 -7.17 18.20
CA PRO A 233 -7.64 -7.54 18.78
C PRO A 233 -8.65 -6.49 18.34
N VAL A 234 -9.57 -6.85 17.45
CA VAL A 234 -10.67 -5.99 17.01
C VAL A 234 -11.93 -6.47 17.70
N THR A 235 -12.71 -5.57 18.29
CA THR A 235 -14.06 -5.88 18.78
C THR A 235 -14.86 -6.45 17.62
N ASN A 236 -15.42 -7.65 17.75
CA ASN A 236 -16.15 -8.31 16.65
C ASN A 236 -17.38 -7.53 16.19
N GLN A 237 -17.91 -6.64 17.04
CA GLN A 237 -19.04 -5.76 16.78
C GLN A 237 -18.80 -4.42 17.50
N PRO A 238 -17.97 -3.53 16.94
CA PRO A 238 -17.68 -2.27 17.60
C PRO A 238 -18.94 -1.37 17.61
N SER A 239 -19.19 -0.68 18.71
CA SER A 239 -20.27 0.31 18.76
C SER A 239 -19.95 1.49 17.83
N GLN A 240 -20.95 2.30 17.48
CA GLN A 240 -20.71 3.52 16.69
C GLN A 240 -19.73 4.47 17.40
N PHE A 241 -19.82 4.56 18.73
CA PHE A 241 -18.90 5.35 19.54
C PHE A 241 -17.46 4.82 19.45
N GLU A 242 -17.26 3.50 19.57
CA GLU A 242 -15.93 2.88 19.44
C GLU A 242 -15.31 3.12 18.05
N LEU A 243 -16.11 2.99 16.98
CA LEU A 243 -15.65 3.25 15.60
C LEU A 243 -15.19 4.69 15.41
N VAL A 244 -15.91 5.65 15.99
CA VAL A 244 -15.58 7.06 15.89
C VAL A 244 -14.38 7.42 16.76
N GLN A 245 -14.30 6.90 17.99
CA GLN A 245 -13.13 7.08 18.84
C GLN A 245 -11.86 6.59 18.14
N ILE A 246 -11.86 5.39 17.55
CA ILE A 246 -10.67 4.86 16.85
C ILE A 246 -10.19 5.77 15.71
N THR A 247 -11.12 6.40 14.98
CA THR A 247 -10.77 7.31 13.87
C THR A 247 -10.23 8.67 14.33
N THR A 248 -10.56 9.12 15.54
CA THR A 248 -10.02 10.39 16.09
C THR A 248 -8.52 10.31 16.40
N TRP A 249 -8.04 9.19 16.96
CA TRP A 249 -6.62 8.98 17.31
C TRP A 249 -5.75 8.61 16.11
N SER A 250 -6.38 8.03 15.08
CA SER A 250 -5.70 7.54 13.89
C SER A 250 -6.35 8.16 12.65
N ARG A 251 -6.04 9.44 12.40
CA ARG A 251 -6.41 10.18 11.17
C ARG A 251 -6.11 9.41 9.87
N ILE A 252 -5.31 8.35 9.95
CA ILE A 252 -4.86 7.46 8.87
C ILE A 252 -5.93 6.40 8.47
N ILE A 253 -6.82 5.96 9.37
CA ILE A 253 -7.61 4.73 9.14
C ILE A 253 -8.93 4.97 8.37
N GLY A 254 -9.45 6.19 8.30
CA GLY A 254 -10.80 6.45 7.78
C GLY A 254 -10.91 7.11 6.41
N ALA A 255 -9.88 7.81 5.95
CA ALA A 255 -9.93 8.54 4.70
C ALA A 255 -8.68 8.19 3.88
N ALA A 256 -8.87 7.89 2.59
CA ALA A 256 -8.04 8.46 1.53
C ALA A 256 -7.31 9.71 2.07
N GLN A 257 -5.97 9.76 2.08
CA GLN A 257 -5.09 10.77 2.69
C GLN A 257 -5.33 12.19 2.13
N GLY A 258 -6.56 12.68 2.18
CA GLY A 258 -7.09 13.90 1.58
C GLY A 258 -7.39 13.84 0.07
N GLU A 259 -6.88 12.88 -0.70
CA GLU A 259 -6.92 12.91 -2.17
C GLU A 259 -8.32 12.73 -2.76
N LEU A 260 -9.19 11.96 -2.11
CA LEU A 260 -10.58 11.78 -2.52
C LEU A 260 -11.53 12.80 -1.89
N LEU A 261 -11.02 13.72 -1.06
CA LEU A 261 -11.84 14.83 -0.59
C LEU A 261 -12.29 15.66 -1.80
N PRO A 262 -13.51 16.19 -1.79
CA PRO A 262 -13.93 17.14 -2.81
C PRO A 262 -12.98 18.33 -2.87
N LYS A 263 -12.76 18.86 -4.07
CA LYS A 263 -11.81 19.96 -4.31
C LYS A 263 -12.13 21.26 -3.56
N TRP A 264 -13.35 21.40 -3.04
CA TRP A 264 -13.83 22.54 -2.27
C TRP A 264 -13.48 22.46 -0.77
N VAL A 265 -12.94 21.34 -0.29
CA VAL A 265 -12.53 21.20 1.11
C VAL A 265 -11.11 21.77 1.27
N GLN A 266 -11.00 23.02 1.70
CA GLN A 266 -9.70 23.68 1.90
C GLN A 266 -9.15 23.42 3.31
N SER A 267 -10.02 23.24 4.29
CA SER A 267 -9.66 22.87 5.68
C SER A 267 -10.73 21.98 6.29
N TYR A 268 -10.33 21.06 7.17
CA TYR A 268 -11.30 20.25 7.92
C TYR A 268 -12.14 21.13 8.86
N PRO A 269 -13.44 20.86 9.01
CA PRO A 269 -14.23 21.48 10.08
C PRO A 269 -13.74 21.00 11.45
N PRO A 270 -14.09 21.70 12.55
CA PRO A 270 -13.76 21.27 13.90
C PRO A 270 -14.16 19.81 14.17
N GLN A 271 -13.28 19.06 14.83
CA GLN A 271 -13.38 17.61 14.94
C GLN A 271 -14.54 17.15 15.83
N ASP A 272 -14.99 17.99 16.75
CA ASP A 272 -15.96 17.70 17.82
C ASP A 272 -17.41 18.04 17.47
N LEU A 273 -17.68 18.63 16.29
CA LEU A 273 -19.03 19.06 15.87
C LEU A 273 -20.10 17.98 15.98
N LEU A 274 -19.75 16.75 15.58
CA LEU A 274 -20.67 15.60 15.63
C LEU A 274 -20.31 14.60 16.74
N LEU A 275 -19.11 14.69 17.33
CA LEU A 275 -18.62 13.70 18.31
C LEU A 275 -19.50 13.67 19.56
N ASN A 276 -19.96 14.83 20.01
CA ASN A 276 -20.78 14.94 21.23
C ASN A 276 -22.18 14.33 21.08
N GLN A 277 -22.61 14.00 19.85
CA GLN A 277 -23.88 13.32 19.62
C GLN A 277 -23.77 11.80 19.83
N TYR A 278 -22.56 11.22 19.85
CA TYR A 278 -22.39 9.79 20.07
C TYR A 278 -22.49 9.44 21.56
N ASP A 279 -23.35 8.48 21.90
CA ASP A 279 -23.51 7.97 23.25
C ASP A 279 -22.72 6.66 23.42
N PRO A 280 -21.79 6.55 24.38
CA PRO A 280 -21.02 5.33 24.63
C PRO A 280 -21.87 4.16 25.12
N THR A 281 -23.09 4.41 25.60
CA THR A 281 -24.01 3.39 26.13
C THR A 281 -25.05 2.91 25.11
N ALA A 282 -25.25 3.65 24.02
CA ALA A 282 -26.22 3.29 22.99
C ALA A 282 -25.60 2.38 21.91
N GLU A 283 -26.35 1.36 21.48
CA GLU A 283 -25.94 0.51 20.36
C GLU A 283 -25.94 1.27 19.03
N TYR A 284 -26.88 2.20 18.87
CA TYR A 284 -27.04 3.04 17.69
C TYR A 284 -27.54 4.42 18.09
N VAL A 285 -26.90 5.48 17.59
CA VAL A 285 -27.40 6.84 17.71
C VAL A 285 -27.62 7.42 16.32
N LEU A 286 -28.79 8.05 16.14
CA LEU A 286 -29.05 8.83 14.95
C LEU A 286 -28.32 10.17 15.05
N ILE A 287 -27.30 10.36 14.20
CA ILE A 287 -26.51 11.59 14.17
C ILE A 287 -27.21 12.62 13.29
N ASN A 288 -27.67 13.71 13.91
CA ASN A 288 -28.21 14.85 13.21
C ASN A 288 -27.07 15.65 12.57
N ARG A 289 -27.10 15.75 11.24
CA ARG A 289 -26.08 16.45 10.45
C ARG A 289 -26.52 17.84 10.02
N LEU A 290 -27.77 18.24 10.27
CA LEU A 290 -28.28 19.55 9.89
C LEU A 290 -28.14 20.54 11.05
N GLU A 291 -27.33 21.56 10.84
CA GLU A 291 -27.19 22.70 11.74
C GLU A 291 -27.93 23.90 11.16
N LEU A 292 -28.79 24.55 11.96
CA LEU A 292 -29.46 25.80 11.61
C LEU A 292 -28.67 26.98 12.22
N GLN A 293 -28.07 27.84 11.39
CA GLN A 293 -27.16 28.90 11.86
C GLN A 293 -27.87 30.00 12.67
N SER A 294 -29.17 30.14 12.50
CA SER A 294 -30.02 31.10 13.22
C SER A 294 -31.18 30.40 13.93
N ALA A 295 -30.91 29.27 14.61
CA ALA A 295 -31.93 28.60 15.41
C ALA A 295 -32.39 29.50 16.57
N THR A 296 -33.61 30.05 16.47
CA THR A 296 -34.34 30.56 17.63
C THR A 296 -34.88 29.37 18.44
N ALA A 297 -35.31 29.60 19.69
CA ALA A 297 -35.89 28.54 20.53
C ALA A 297 -37.11 27.84 19.89
N ASP A 298 -37.73 28.49 18.90
CA ASP A 298 -38.93 28.04 18.18
C ASP A 298 -38.62 27.35 16.84
N ASN A 299 -37.39 27.46 16.33
CA ASN A 299 -36.95 26.74 15.15
C ASN A 299 -36.73 25.26 15.48
N ALA A 300 -37.55 24.38 14.92
CA ALA A 300 -37.47 22.94 15.15
C ALA A 300 -37.07 22.20 13.87
N ALA A 301 -36.11 21.29 13.99
CA ALA A 301 -35.76 20.33 12.94
C ALA A 301 -35.81 18.91 13.52
N VAL A 302 -36.73 18.09 13.01
CA VAL A 302 -36.86 16.68 13.40
C VAL A 302 -36.26 15.81 12.30
N HIS A 303 -35.18 15.10 12.64
CA HIS A 303 -34.51 14.18 11.72
C HIS A 303 -35.28 12.86 11.61
N LEU A 304 -35.63 12.49 10.38
CA LEU A 304 -36.30 11.24 10.02
C LEU A 304 -35.34 10.42 9.13
N PRO A 305 -34.66 9.40 9.67
CA PRO A 305 -33.71 8.61 8.90
C PRO A 305 -34.44 7.79 7.83
N ILE A 306 -33.94 7.81 6.60
CA ILE A 306 -34.49 7.03 5.49
C ILE A 306 -33.51 5.94 5.06
N ALA A 307 -32.31 6.34 4.64
CA ALA A 307 -31.30 5.43 4.12
C ALA A 307 -29.90 6.05 4.23
N PRO A 308 -28.82 5.27 4.08
CA PRO A 308 -27.48 5.82 3.99
C PRO A 308 -27.37 6.88 2.89
N ALA A 309 -26.79 8.04 3.22
CA ALA A 309 -26.69 9.21 2.33
C ALA A 309 -28.05 9.73 1.82
N HIS A 310 -29.12 9.53 2.59
CA HIS A 310 -30.45 10.09 2.35
C HIS A 310 -31.10 10.44 3.69
N ASP A 311 -31.17 11.72 3.99
CA ASP A 311 -31.79 12.25 5.19
C ASP A 311 -33.06 13.05 4.85
N ARG A 312 -34.06 12.95 5.73
CA ARG A 312 -35.26 13.79 5.69
C ARG A 312 -35.39 14.55 7.01
N TYR A 313 -35.79 15.81 6.93
CA TYR A 313 -36.03 16.68 8.05
C TYR A 313 -37.43 17.29 7.94
N GLN A 314 -38.18 17.27 9.04
CA GLN A 314 -39.35 18.12 9.20
C GLN A 314 -38.90 19.41 9.88
N LEU A 315 -39.14 20.54 9.21
CA LEU A 315 -38.68 21.85 9.62
C LEU A 315 -39.88 22.70 10.02
N ASN A 316 -39.74 23.46 11.11
CA ASN A 316 -40.61 24.58 11.46
C ASN A 316 -39.70 25.79 11.69
N LEU A 317 -39.75 26.76 10.78
CA LEU A 317 -38.84 27.90 10.75
C LEU A 317 -39.62 29.21 10.81
N ASP A 318 -39.38 30.05 11.81
CA ASP A 318 -40.10 31.33 11.94
C ASP A 318 -39.55 32.42 11.01
N THR A 319 -38.26 32.34 10.69
CA THR A 319 -37.57 33.26 9.79
C THR A 319 -36.73 32.51 8.76
N PRO A 320 -36.53 33.08 7.55
CA PRO A 320 -35.61 32.51 6.58
C PRO A 320 -34.23 32.30 7.22
N THR A 321 -33.69 31.09 7.10
CA THR A 321 -32.50 30.67 7.85
C THR A 321 -31.57 29.90 6.93
N THR A 322 -30.26 30.13 7.10
CA THR A 322 -29.23 29.32 6.48
C THR A 322 -29.03 28.04 7.28
N ALA A 323 -29.00 26.90 6.60
CA ALA A 323 -28.63 25.62 7.18
C ALA A 323 -27.33 25.08 6.59
N VAL A 324 -26.53 24.44 7.45
CA VAL A 324 -25.33 23.70 7.06
C VAL A 324 -25.60 22.23 7.30
N TYR A 325 -25.46 21.44 6.26
CA TYR A 325 -25.49 19.99 6.37
C TYR A 325 -24.05 19.48 6.44
N HIS A 326 -23.67 18.88 7.56
CA HIS A 326 -22.33 18.38 7.91
C HIS A 326 -21.92 17.17 7.06
N THR A 327 -21.83 17.37 5.75
CA THR A 327 -21.33 16.45 4.74
C THR A 327 -20.65 17.26 3.66
N PHE A 328 -19.47 16.81 3.21
CA PHE A 328 -18.75 17.49 2.14
C PHE A 328 -19.53 17.42 0.82
N TYR A 329 -19.61 18.56 0.14
CA TYR A 329 -20.27 18.66 -1.16
C TYR A 329 -19.50 17.88 -2.22
N PHE A 330 -20.22 17.11 -3.03
CA PHE A 330 -19.71 16.41 -4.22
C PHE A 330 -20.80 16.37 -5.29
N PRO A 331 -20.47 16.44 -6.60
CA PRO A 331 -21.46 16.35 -7.66
C PRO A 331 -22.27 15.05 -7.57
N GLY A 332 -23.58 15.18 -7.39
CA GLY A 332 -24.50 14.06 -7.15
C GLY A 332 -25.42 14.29 -5.96
N TRP A 333 -24.98 15.10 -4.98
CA TRP A 333 -25.86 15.59 -3.92
C TRP A 333 -26.99 16.45 -4.49
N GLN A 334 -28.19 16.22 -3.99
CA GLN A 334 -29.41 16.93 -4.33
C GLN A 334 -30.17 17.22 -3.04
N ALA A 335 -30.92 18.32 -3.04
CA ALA A 335 -31.89 18.60 -1.99
C ALA A 335 -33.24 18.94 -2.60
N THR A 336 -34.31 18.58 -1.92
CA THR A 336 -35.67 19.02 -2.22
C THR A 336 -36.31 19.63 -0.99
N LEU A 337 -37.10 20.69 -1.20
CA LEU A 337 -37.94 21.31 -0.18
C LEU A 337 -39.39 21.15 -0.63
N ASP A 338 -40.18 20.42 0.14
CA ASP A 338 -41.58 20.08 -0.20
C ASP A 338 -41.74 19.42 -1.58
N GLY A 339 -40.72 18.68 -2.02
CA GLY A 339 -40.68 18.01 -3.32
C GLY A 339 -40.14 18.86 -4.48
N GLU A 340 -39.94 20.16 -4.27
CA GLU A 340 -39.31 21.04 -5.26
C GLU A 340 -37.78 21.05 -5.11
N THR A 341 -37.04 21.18 -6.21
CA THR A 341 -35.56 21.15 -6.17
C THR A 341 -35.01 22.40 -5.47
N LEU A 342 -34.22 22.17 -4.43
CA LEU A 342 -33.53 23.22 -3.68
C LEU A 342 -32.05 23.29 -4.11
N PRO A 343 -31.54 24.43 -4.60
CA PRO A 343 -30.14 24.55 -5.00
C PRO A 343 -29.20 24.40 -3.81
N LEU A 344 -28.10 23.69 -4.02
CA LEU A 344 -27.04 23.51 -3.03
C LEU A 344 -25.96 24.58 -3.22
N ASN A 345 -25.57 25.21 -2.11
CA ASN A 345 -24.39 26.05 -2.01
C ASN A 345 -23.27 25.31 -1.27
N ILE A 346 -22.05 25.84 -1.33
CA ILE A 346 -20.88 25.27 -0.66
C ILE A 346 -20.40 26.26 0.39
N GLN A 347 -20.23 25.80 1.63
CA GLN A 347 -19.67 26.59 2.71
C GLN A 347 -18.14 26.56 2.66
N GLU A 348 -17.52 27.69 2.37
CA GLU A 348 -16.07 27.87 2.49
C GLU A 348 -15.67 28.14 3.96
N PRO A 349 -14.48 27.69 4.42
CA PRO A 349 -13.46 26.92 3.69
C PRO A 349 -13.62 25.39 3.78
N HIS A 350 -14.68 24.91 4.43
CA HIS A 350 -14.82 23.50 4.81
C HIS A 350 -15.42 22.60 3.72
N GLY A 351 -15.96 23.19 2.65
CA GLY A 351 -16.59 22.45 1.55
C GLY A 351 -17.88 21.73 1.94
N LEU A 352 -18.56 22.15 3.01
CA LEU A 352 -19.82 21.56 3.48
C LEU A 352 -21.02 22.01 2.64
N ILE A 353 -22.09 21.22 2.64
CA ILE A 353 -23.32 21.57 1.94
C ILE A 353 -24.05 22.68 2.70
N LYS A 354 -24.32 23.80 2.02
CA LYS A 354 -25.05 24.96 2.54
C LYS A 354 -26.40 25.08 1.83
N LEU A 355 -27.45 25.34 2.59
CA LEU A 355 -28.83 25.48 2.12
C LEU A 355 -29.39 26.82 2.62
N GLU A 356 -30.18 27.48 1.78
CA GLU A 356 -30.97 28.65 2.17
C GLU A 356 -32.42 28.20 2.30
N LEU A 357 -32.98 28.26 3.51
CA LEU A 357 -34.32 27.75 3.81
C LEU A 357 -35.29 28.91 4.07
N PRO A 358 -36.46 28.94 3.41
CA PRO A 358 -37.49 29.93 3.70
C PRO A 358 -38.14 29.70 5.07
N ALA A 359 -38.83 30.71 5.59
CA ALA A 359 -39.69 30.55 6.76
C ALA A 359 -40.94 29.73 6.42
N GLY A 360 -41.39 28.93 7.37
CA GLY A 360 -42.56 28.07 7.25
C GLY A 360 -42.34 26.66 7.76
N GLN A 361 -43.35 25.83 7.57
CA GLN A 361 -43.26 24.39 7.79
C GLN A 361 -42.89 23.71 6.48
N HIS A 362 -41.78 22.97 6.49
CA HIS A 362 -41.22 22.37 5.29
C HIS A 362 -40.72 20.95 5.55
N GLN A 363 -40.78 20.12 4.51
CA GLN A 363 -40.07 18.85 4.46
C GLN A 363 -38.83 19.01 3.58
N LEU A 364 -37.66 18.96 4.22
CA LEU A 364 -36.37 18.97 3.55
C LEU A 364 -35.87 17.54 3.35
N GLU A 365 -35.55 17.16 2.12
CA GLU A 365 -34.83 15.92 1.83
C GLU A 365 -33.47 16.24 1.22
N ILE A 366 -32.42 15.59 1.70
CA ILE A 366 -31.06 15.72 1.19
C ILE A 366 -30.56 14.32 0.88
N PHE A 367 -30.16 14.06 -0.36
CA PHE A 367 -29.76 12.72 -0.78
C PHE A 367 -28.66 12.73 -1.83
N PHE A 368 -27.85 11.67 -1.83
CA PHE A 368 -26.82 11.45 -2.83
C PHE A 368 -27.36 10.65 -4.02
N GLY A 369 -27.63 11.35 -5.12
CA GLY A 369 -28.08 10.77 -6.37
C GLY A 369 -26.95 10.28 -7.28
N ARG A 370 -27.32 9.79 -8.47
CA ARG A 370 -26.36 9.42 -9.52
C ARG A 370 -25.97 10.67 -10.32
N THR A 371 -24.67 10.86 -10.55
CA THR A 371 -24.18 11.78 -11.60
C THR A 371 -24.62 11.28 -12.98
N LEU A 372 -24.62 12.16 -13.99
CA LEU A 372 -25.03 11.80 -15.35
C LEU A 372 -24.17 10.71 -15.99
N ILE A 373 -22.87 10.64 -15.65
CA ILE A 373 -21.93 9.69 -16.26
C ILE A 373 -22.16 8.24 -15.80
N ARG A 374 -22.59 8.04 -14.55
CA ARG A 374 -22.81 6.71 -13.96
C ARG A 374 -23.90 5.89 -14.69
N PRO A 375 -25.14 6.38 -14.93
CA PRO A 375 -26.13 5.63 -15.69
C PRO A 375 -25.74 5.46 -17.16
N LEU A 376 -25.13 6.47 -17.80
CA LEU A 376 -24.70 6.36 -19.21
C LEU A 376 -23.70 5.22 -19.42
N THR A 377 -22.73 5.10 -18.51
CA THR A 377 -21.69 4.07 -18.59
C THR A 377 -22.19 2.67 -18.22
N LEU A 378 -23.19 2.58 -17.33
CA LEU A 378 -23.95 1.34 -17.09
C LEU A 378 -24.69 0.88 -18.35
N TRP A 379 -25.40 1.79 -19.03
CA TRP A 379 -26.06 1.47 -20.30
C TRP A 379 -25.07 1.03 -21.38
N LEU A 380 -23.95 1.75 -21.53
CA LEU A 380 -22.90 1.40 -22.48
C LEU A 380 -22.33 -0.01 -22.23
N SER A 381 -22.06 -0.33 -20.96
CA SER A 381 -21.55 -1.64 -20.56
C SER A 381 -22.59 -2.75 -20.79
N GLY A 382 -23.86 -2.48 -20.46
CA GLY A 382 -24.97 -3.41 -20.68
C GLY A 382 -25.23 -3.69 -22.17
N LEU A 383 -25.22 -2.67 -23.02
CA LEU A 383 -25.34 -2.82 -24.47
C LEU A 383 -24.17 -3.62 -25.05
N THR A 384 -22.95 -3.40 -24.55
CA THR A 384 -21.76 -4.17 -24.95
C THR A 384 -21.89 -5.64 -24.55
N LEU A 385 -22.38 -5.92 -23.34
CA LEU A 385 -22.65 -7.29 -22.90
C LEU A 385 -23.69 -7.97 -23.78
N LEU A 386 -24.80 -7.29 -24.08
CA LEU A 386 -25.83 -7.83 -24.96
C LEU A 386 -25.29 -8.08 -26.37
N ALA A 387 -24.54 -7.14 -26.95
CA ALA A 387 -23.93 -7.30 -28.26
C ALA A 387 -22.94 -8.48 -28.31
N THR A 388 -22.13 -8.67 -27.27
CA THR A 388 -21.17 -9.80 -27.20
C THR A 388 -21.85 -11.14 -27.01
N LEU A 389 -22.90 -11.21 -26.20
CA LEU A 389 -23.71 -12.42 -26.05
C LEU A 389 -24.43 -12.78 -27.36
N LEU A 390 -25.08 -11.80 -28.00
CA LEU A 390 -25.72 -12.00 -29.30
C LEU A 390 -24.73 -12.43 -30.36
N TRP A 391 -23.55 -11.80 -30.41
CA TRP A 391 -22.47 -12.21 -31.31
C TRP A 391 -22.04 -13.66 -31.06
N GLY A 392 -21.86 -14.05 -29.79
CA GLY A 392 -21.54 -15.43 -29.40
C GLY A 392 -22.59 -16.42 -29.89
N LEU A 393 -23.88 -16.13 -29.64
CA LEU A 393 -25.01 -16.97 -30.07
C LEU A 393 -25.11 -17.08 -31.60
N LEU A 394 -24.92 -15.97 -32.33
CA LEU A 394 -25.01 -15.93 -33.79
C LEU A 394 -23.82 -16.60 -34.49
N THR A 395 -22.66 -16.69 -33.83
CA THR A 395 -21.45 -17.31 -34.38
C THR A 395 -21.26 -18.77 -33.97
N GLN A 396 -21.93 -19.22 -32.90
CA GLN A 396 -21.89 -20.61 -32.40
C GLN A 396 -22.35 -21.64 -33.45
N ASN A 397 -23.24 -21.24 -34.37
CA ASN A 397 -23.76 -22.12 -35.42
C ASN A 397 -22.95 -22.13 -36.73
N ARG A 398 -22.00 -21.20 -36.92
CA ARG A 398 -21.27 -21.07 -38.19
C ARG A 398 -19.90 -21.74 -38.19
N ASN A 399 -19.29 -21.91 -37.04
CA ASN A 399 -17.96 -22.52 -36.91
C ASN A 399 -17.99 -23.61 -35.84
N ARG A 400 -18.54 -24.80 -36.17
CA ARG A 400 -17.94 -26.00 -35.58
C ARG A 400 -16.49 -25.99 -36.06
N PRO A 401 -15.48 -25.87 -35.17
CA PRO A 401 -14.12 -26.01 -35.63
C PRO A 401 -14.04 -27.33 -36.40
N PRO A 402 -13.38 -27.40 -37.57
CA PRO A 402 -12.99 -28.69 -38.10
C PRO A 402 -12.33 -29.42 -36.93
N GLN A 403 -12.74 -30.67 -36.69
CA GLN A 403 -12.09 -31.52 -35.71
C GLN A 403 -10.64 -31.66 -36.18
N THR A 404 -9.80 -30.69 -35.86
CA THR A 404 -8.37 -30.89 -35.79
C THR A 404 -8.24 -31.89 -34.68
N THR A 405 -8.03 -33.14 -35.08
CA THR A 405 -7.42 -34.18 -34.27
C THR A 405 -6.00 -33.73 -33.93
N SER A 406 -5.87 -32.58 -33.26
CA SER A 406 -4.78 -32.34 -32.36
C SER A 406 -4.99 -33.37 -31.26
N HIS A 407 -4.42 -34.55 -31.48
CA HIS A 407 -3.97 -35.41 -30.40
C HIS A 407 -2.93 -34.61 -29.61
N ALA A 408 -3.41 -33.61 -28.85
CA ALA A 408 -2.72 -33.22 -27.64
C ALA A 408 -2.59 -34.55 -26.89
N PRO A 409 -1.35 -35.01 -26.59
CA PRO A 409 -1.19 -36.24 -25.85
C PRO A 409 -2.10 -36.10 -24.63
N PRO A 410 -2.94 -37.11 -24.32
CA PRO A 410 -3.80 -37.03 -23.16
C PRO A 410 -2.90 -36.61 -22.00
N VAL A 411 -3.24 -35.50 -21.34
CA VAL A 411 -2.57 -35.07 -20.12
C VAL A 411 -2.82 -36.21 -19.15
N ARG A 412 -1.92 -37.21 -19.16
CA ARG A 412 -1.98 -38.32 -18.24
C ARG A 412 -1.87 -37.64 -16.88
N PRO A 413 -2.87 -37.78 -15.99
CA PRO A 413 -2.78 -37.16 -14.68
C PRO A 413 -1.44 -37.62 -14.11
N ALA A 414 -0.56 -36.65 -13.83
CA ALA A 414 0.65 -36.95 -13.10
C ALA A 414 0.21 -37.75 -11.87
N SER A 415 0.91 -38.83 -11.55
CA SER A 415 0.58 -39.63 -10.36
C SER A 415 0.38 -38.67 -9.19
N LEU A 416 -0.75 -38.77 -8.48
CA LEU A 416 -1.01 -37.91 -7.32
C LEU A 416 0.04 -38.12 -6.22
N ARG A 417 0.75 -39.27 -6.23
CA ARG A 417 1.75 -39.65 -5.23
C ARG A 417 2.89 -38.63 -5.09
N PRO A 418 3.66 -38.25 -6.13
CA PRO A 418 4.71 -37.23 -6.00
C PRO A 418 4.16 -35.88 -5.54
N LEU A 419 2.96 -35.47 -5.98
CA LEU A 419 2.36 -34.21 -5.52
C LEU A 419 1.98 -34.26 -4.04
N LEU A 420 1.43 -35.38 -3.57
CA LEU A 420 1.13 -35.61 -2.16
C LEU A 420 2.42 -35.65 -1.33
N LEU A 421 3.48 -36.27 -1.83
CA LEU A 421 4.79 -36.26 -1.16
C LEU A 421 5.37 -34.84 -1.09
N VAL A 422 5.26 -34.03 -2.14
CA VAL A 422 5.66 -32.61 -2.11
C VAL A 422 4.89 -31.87 -1.02
N ALA A 423 3.56 -32.04 -0.95
CA ALA A 423 2.73 -31.40 0.06
C ALA A 423 3.11 -31.85 1.48
N VAL A 424 3.34 -33.14 1.70
CA VAL A 424 3.81 -33.68 2.98
C VAL A 424 5.19 -33.13 3.34
N THR A 425 6.14 -33.04 2.39
CA THR A 425 7.45 -32.43 2.61
C THR A 425 7.32 -30.99 3.08
N LEU A 426 6.45 -30.18 2.46
CA LEU A 426 6.22 -28.80 2.91
C LEU A 426 5.73 -28.73 4.36
N ILE A 427 4.77 -29.58 4.72
CA ILE A 427 4.21 -29.65 6.08
C ILE A 427 5.29 -30.10 7.07
N VAL A 428 6.02 -31.17 6.77
CA VAL A 428 7.07 -31.70 7.65
C VAL A 428 8.20 -30.68 7.82
N VAL A 429 8.64 -30.01 6.76
CA VAL A 429 9.67 -28.97 6.87
C VAL A 429 9.16 -27.77 7.67
N LYS A 430 7.93 -27.30 7.39
CA LYS A 430 7.33 -26.18 8.12
C LYS A 430 7.21 -26.48 9.61
N PHE A 431 6.53 -27.56 9.99
CA PHE A 431 6.22 -27.83 11.40
C PHE A 431 7.32 -28.59 12.14
N GLY A 432 8.17 -29.34 11.42
CA GLY A 432 9.26 -30.13 12.01
C GLY A 432 10.60 -29.39 12.07
N LEU A 433 10.82 -28.38 11.21
CA LEU A 433 12.06 -27.58 11.22
C LEU A 433 11.79 -26.10 11.50
N VAL A 434 10.93 -25.45 10.72
CA VAL A 434 10.75 -23.98 10.79
C VAL A 434 10.07 -23.53 12.08
N GLU A 435 9.07 -24.27 12.58
CA GLU A 435 8.39 -23.92 13.83
C GLU A 435 9.19 -24.29 15.09
N GLN A 436 10.05 -25.30 15.00
CA GLN A 436 10.71 -25.89 16.18
C GLN A 436 11.99 -25.14 16.60
N PHE A 437 12.66 -24.47 15.66
CA PHE A 437 13.97 -23.87 15.90
C PHE A 437 14.01 -22.42 15.41
N ASN A 438 14.78 -21.57 16.09
CA ASN A 438 15.08 -20.22 15.59
C ASN A 438 15.87 -20.32 14.28
N ASN A 439 15.40 -19.65 13.24
CA ASN A 439 15.96 -19.69 11.90
C ASN A 439 15.66 -18.37 11.15
N PRO A 440 16.24 -18.14 9.95
CA PRO A 440 16.02 -16.90 9.21
C PRO A 440 14.57 -16.61 8.81
N ILE A 441 13.68 -17.62 8.75
CA ILE A 441 12.26 -17.41 8.43
C ILE A 441 11.49 -16.93 9.66
N ARG A 442 11.80 -17.51 10.83
CA ARG A 442 11.11 -17.25 12.09
C ARG A 442 12.08 -17.40 13.26
N ALA A 443 12.13 -16.41 14.14
CA ALA A 443 12.88 -16.48 15.38
C ALA A 443 12.20 -15.64 16.47
N THR A 444 12.16 -16.16 17.70
CA THR A 444 11.80 -15.35 18.88
C THR A 444 13.03 -14.59 19.33
N ARG A 445 13.03 -13.26 19.17
CA ARG A 445 14.21 -12.43 19.46
C ARG A 445 14.22 -11.84 20.85
N LEU A 446 13.05 -11.56 21.43
CA LEU A 446 12.90 -11.01 22.77
C LEU A 446 12.79 -12.14 23.81
N GLN A 447 13.76 -12.25 24.70
CA GLN A 447 13.75 -13.22 25.81
C GLN A 447 14.27 -12.53 27.07
N ASP A 448 13.54 -12.68 28.19
CA ASP A 448 13.90 -12.11 29.49
C ASP A 448 14.24 -10.60 29.46
N GLY A 449 13.52 -9.84 28.62
CA GLY A 449 13.72 -8.40 28.44
C GLY A 449 14.94 -8.01 27.58
N GLN A 450 15.68 -8.98 27.05
CA GLN A 450 16.81 -8.76 26.14
C GLN A 450 16.44 -9.10 24.71
N LEU A 451 16.82 -8.24 23.76
CA LEU A 451 16.59 -8.44 22.34
C LEU A 451 17.86 -8.99 21.67
N SER A 452 17.72 -10.11 20.97
CA SER A 452 18.80 -10.73 20.21
C SER A 452 18.85 -10.28 18.75
N GLY A 453 20.03 -10.36 18.14
CA GLY A 453 20.24 -10.00 16.74
C GLY A 453 20.16 -8.49 16.47
N VAL A 454 20.57 -7.66 17.43
CA VAL A 454 20.80 -6.21 17.26
C VAL A 454 22.30 -5.93 17.28
N ASP A 455 22.75 -4.88 16.59
CA ASP A 455 24.19 -4.55 16.53
C ASP A 455 24.72 -4.12 17.90
N VAL A 456 23.96 -3.28 18.61
CA VAL A 456 24.31 -2.78 19.94
C VAL A 456 23.11 -2.95 20.87
N ALA A 457 23.18 -3.96 21.75
CA ALA A 457 22.19 -4.16 22.80
C ALA A 457 22.39 -3.11 23.90
N THR A 458 21.32 -2.39 24.23
CA THR A 458 21.31 -1.39 25.33
C THR A 458 20.02 -1.55 26.11
N GLN A 459 20.05 -1.14 27.38
CA GLN A 459 18.92 -1.26 28.30
C GLN A 459 18.78 0.04 29.07
N ILE A 460 18.09 1.02 28.46
CA ILE A 460 17.86 2.33 29.05
C ILE A 460 16.37 2.44 29.40
N ASN A 461 16.10 2.72 30.68
CA ASN A 461 14.74 2.90 31.17
C ASN A 461 14.33 4.36 31.02
N PHE A 462 13.14 4.59 30.49
CA PHE A 462 12.55 5.93 30.34
C PHE A 462 11.34 6.05 31.26
N SER A 463 11.55 6.64 32.43
CA SER A 463 10.52 6.96 33.44
C SER A 463 9.60 5.80 33.81
N ASN A 464 10.11 4.56 33.80
CA ASN A 464 9.37 3.31 33.98
C ASN A 464 8.16 3.12 33.04
N GLN A 465 8.14 3.84 31.91
CA GLN A 465 7.12 3.70 30.87
C GLN A 465 7.64 2.85 29.71
N PHE A 466 8.89 3.06 29.30
CA PHE A 466 9.54 2.33 28.21
C PHE A 466 10.94 1.89 28.58
N GLN A 467 11.34 0.81 27.94
CA GLN A 467 12.71 0.31 27.92
C GLN A 467 13.22 0.34 26.48
N HIS A 468 14.34 1.01 26.25
CA HIS A 468 15.11 0.89 25.02
C HIS A 468 15.87 -0.43 25.05
N LEU A 469 15.78 -1.23 23.98
CA LEU A 469 16.29 -2.60 23.90
C LEU A 469 17.60 -2.73 23.09
N GLY A 470 17.97 -1.69 22.34
CA GLY A 470 19.12 -1.73 21.44
C GLY A 470 18.85 -1.02 20.11
N TYR A 471 19.90 -0.91 19.32
CA TYR A 471 19.84 -0.29 18.00
C TYR A 471 20.74 -1.00 16.97
N GLU A 472 20.46 -0.77 15.70
CA GLU A 472 21.21 -1.24 14.53
C GLU A 472 21.61 -0.02 13.67
N MET A 473 22.90 0.01 13.29
CA MET A 473 23.52 1.08 12.51
C MET A 473 24.87 0.61 11.96
N SER A 474 25.29 1.11 10.80
CA SER A 474 26.57 0.76 10.17
C SER A 474 27.60 1.91 10.19
N PRO A 475 28.28 2.19 11.31
CA PRO A 475 29.40 3.14 11.35
C PRO A 475 30.71 2.52 10.80
N PRO A 476 31.74 3.33 10.48
CA PRO A 476 31.77 4.79 10.51
C PRO A 476 30.90 5.40 9.40
N LEU A 477 30.41 6.62 9.62
CA LEU A 477 29.69 7.38 8.60
C LEU A 477 30.62 8.37 7.91
N THR A 478 30.23 8.84 6.74
CA THR A 478 30.89 9.92 6.00
C THR A 478 30.05 11.20 6.09
N ALA A 479 30.67 12.38 6.08
CA ALA A 479 29.91 13.63 6.03
C ALA A 479 29.07 13.75 4.74
N GLY A 480 27.79 14.09 4.87
CA GLY A 480 26.83 14.09 3.77
C GLY A 480 26.26 12.71 3.41
N GLU A 481 26.65 11.63 4.09
CA GLU A 481 26.18 10.27 3.80
C GLU A 481 24.76 10.03 4.33
N ARG A 482 23.95 9.33 3.53
CA ARG A 482 22.65 8.80 3.97
C ARG A 482 22.85 7.48 4.68
N PHE A 483 22.18 7.30 5.81
CA PHE A 483 22.29 6.11 6.64
C PHE A 483 20.93 5.67 7.18
N ASP A 484 20.83 4.37 7.44
CA ASP A 484 19.67 3.76 8.10
C ASP A 484 19.97 3.62 9.60
N PHE A 485 18.98 3.94 10.44
CA PHE A 485 19.04 3.76 11.88
C PHE A 485 17.78 3.04 12.36
N ARG A 486 17.95 1.97 13.13
CA ARG A 486 16.83 1.21 13.73
C ARG A 486 17.03 1.12 15.22
N GLN A 487 16.00 1.41 15.99
CA GLN A 487 16.00 1.23 17.44
C GLN A 487 14.76 0.45 17.88
N TYR A 488 14.87 -0.17 19.06
CA TYR A 488 13.86 -1.11 19.56
C TYR A 488 13.40 -0.72 20.94
N TRP A 489 12.09 -0.83 21.16
CA TRP A 489 11.45 -0.38 22.40
C TRP A 489 10.44 -1.41 22.92
N THR A 490 10.30 -1.52 24.23
CA THR A 490 9.21 -2.28 24.87
C THR A 490 8.57 -1.46 25.99
N PRO A 491 7.23 -1.49 26.15
CA PRO A 491 6.56 -0.80 27.23
C PRO A 491 6.72 -1.58 28.53
N LEU A 492 6.94 -0.84 29.61
CA LEU A 492 7.00 -1.35 30.98
C LEU A 492 5.65 -1.21 31.69
N ALA A 493 4.71 -0.45 31.13
CA ALA A 493 3.37 -0.21 31.67
C ALA A 493 2.33 -0.07 30.55
N ASN A 494 1.04 -0.15 30.90
CA ASN A 494 -0.02 0.24 29.97
C ASN A 494 0.05 1.75 29.73
N LEU A 495 0.21 2.14 28.47
CA LEU A 495 0.59 3.50 28.10
C LEU A 495 -0.57 4.50 28.25
N GLY A 496 -1.78 4.15 27.80
CA GLY A 496 -2.99 4.98 27.91
C GLY A 496 -2.97 6.32 27.15
N VAL A 497 -1.80 6.80 26.72
CA VAL A 497 -1.57 8.05 25.98
C VAL A 497 -0.56 7.83 24.86
N PRO A 498 -0.57 8.61 23.77
CA PRO A 498 0.31 8.38 22.63
C PRO A 498 1.75 8.80 22.93
N TYR A 499 2.69 7.89 22.69
CA TYR A 499 4.12 8.13 22.77
C TYR A 499 4.78 8.10 21.39
N GLN A 500 5.92 8.77 21.29
CA GLN A 500 6.78 8.78 20.11
C GLN A 500 8.26 8.78 20.54
N PHE A 501 9.11 8.28 19.66
CA PHE A 501 10.56 8.22 19.83
C PHE A 501 11.24 9.04 18.75
N ASP A 502 12.48 9.43 19.00
CA ASP A 502 13.34 10.09 18.02
C ASP A 502 14.82 9.81 18.32
N PHE A 503 15.69 10.13 17.37
CA PHE A 503 17.14 10.03 17.54
C PHE A 503 17.85 11.26 16.97
N ARG A 504 19.09 11.50 17.39
CA ARG A 504 19.93 12.53 16.78
C ARG A 504 21.41 12.17 16.89
N ILE A 505 22.20 12.73 16.00
CA ILE A 505 23.66 12.77 16.10
C ILE A 505 24.03 14.14 16.64
N ALA A 506 24.68 14.18 17.80
CA ALA A 506 25.06 15.42 18.48
C ALA A 506 26.56 15.48 18.81
N ASP A 507 27.12 16.70 18.89
CA ASP A 507 28.45 16.89 19.48
C ASP A 507 28.38 16.96 21.03
N GLU A 508 29.52 17.17 21.70
CA GLU A 508 29.56 17.31 23.16
C GLU A 508 28.75 18.49 23.68
N ASP A 509 28.57 19.55 22.88
CA ASP A 509 27.79 20.74 23.22
C ASP A 509 26.28 20.57 22.92
N GLY A 510 25.87 19.42 22.37
CA GLY A 510 24.48 19.13 21.99
C GLY A 510 24.04 19.70 20.64
N ARG A 511 24.96 20.19 19.79
CA ARG A 511 24.61 20.64 18.43
C ARG A 511 24.32 19.44 17.54
N ILE A 512 23.29 19.54 16.71
CA ILE A 512 22.79 18.45 15.87
C ILE A 512 23.54 18.41 14.53
N TRP A 513 24.00 17.22 14.11
CA TRP A 513 24.84 17.00 12.93
C TRP A 513 24.22 16.05 11.89
N ASN A 514 22.92 15.77 12.01
CA ASN A 514 22.12 15.09 10.99
C ASN A 514 20.95 15.95 10.51
N GLY A 515 20.48 15.67 9.30
CA GLY A 515 19.25 16.23 8.75
C GLY A 515 17.99 15.59 9.34
N PRO A 516 16.82 15.93 8.78
CA PRO A 516 15.54 15.40 9.25
C PRO A 516 15.49 13.87 9.23
N ASN A 517 14.89 13.30 10.27
CA ASN A 517 14.71 11.85 10.39
C ASN A 517 13.45 11.42 9.62
N ASN A 518 13.66 10.79 8.46
CA ASN A 518 12.57 10.30 7.63
C ASN A 518 12.28 8.83 7.95
N ARG A 519 11.07 8.35 7.66
CA ARG A 519 10.72 6.93 7.80
C ARG A 519 11.12 6.16 6.54
N PRO A 520 11.70 4.95 6.65
CA PRO A 520 11.92 4.11 5.48
C PRO A 520 10.57 3.69 4.87
N TYR A 521 10.57 3.40 3.57
CA TYR A 521 9.35 3.11 2.81
C TYR A 521 8.57 1.88 3.34
N ASP A 522 9.27 0.89 3.88
CA ASP A 522 8.70 -0.34 4.44
C ASP A 522 8.40 -0.24 5.94
N TYR A 523 8.52 0.96 6.53
CA TYR A 523 8.17 1.22 7.92
C TYR A 523 6.69 0.96 8.19
N VAL A 524 6.41 0.33 9.32
CA VAL A 524 5.07 0.14 9.85
C VAL A 524 5.02 0.81 11.21
N PHE A 525 4.01 1.63 11.45
CA PHE A 525 3.81 2.24 12.76
C PHE A 525 3.48 1.15 13.80
N TYR A 526 4.04 1.29 15.00
CA TYR A 526 3.65 0.45 16.13
C TYR A 526 2.17 0.66 16.45
N PRO A 527 1.49 -0.38 16.97
CA PRO A 527 0.08 -0.26 17.32
C PRO A 527 -0.09 0.86 18.34
N GLY A 528 -1.16 1.65 18.20
CA GLY A 528 -1.44 2.80 19.05
C GLY A 528 -1.43 2.45 20.56
N PRO A 529 -1.46 3.46 21.45
CA PRO A 529 -1.12 3.31 22.87
C PRO A 529 -1.98 2.31 23.66
N LEU A 530 -3.16 1.95 23.15
CA LEU A 530 -4.06 0.96 23.74
C LEU A 530 -3.66 -0.50 23.45
N ASN A 531 -2.82 -0.73 22.45
CA ASN A 531 -2.53 -2.05 21.90
C ASN A 531 -1.05 -2.49 22.07
N TRP A 532 -0.19 -1.62 22.64
CA TRP A 532 1.19 -1.99 22.93
C TRP A 532 1.26 -2.75 24.26
N GLN A 533 1.23 -4.08 24.19
CA GLN A 533 1.24 -4.97 25.36
C GLN A 533 2.66 -5.13 25.94
N GLN A 534 2.75 -5.32 27.26
CA GLN A 534 3.99 -5.73 27.93
C GLN A 534 4.49 -7.07 27.38
N GLY A 535 5.81 -7.26 27.34
CA GLY A 535 6.43 -8.47 26.78
C GLY A 535 6.45 -8.51 25.24
N LYS A 536 5.98 -7.45 24.58
CA LYS A 536 6.09 -7.24 23.13
C LYS A 536 7.00 -6.04 22.87
N TYR A 537 7.57 -5.95 21.68
CA TYR A 537 8.45 -4.86 21.30
C TYR A 537 8.08 -4.25 19.96
N GLY A 538 8.50 -3.01 19.76
CA GLY A 538 8.32 -2.24 18.53
C GLY A 538 9.67 -1.89 17.92
N LEU A 539 9.71 -1.91 16.59
CA LEU A 539 10.80 -1.39 15.76
C LEU A 539 10.50 0.07 15.42
N ASP A 540 11.46 0.95 15.65
CA ASP A 540 11.39 2.35 15.29
C ASP A 540 12.57 2.67 14.34
N ALA A 541 12.26 2.81 13.05
CA ALA A 541 13.26 2.86 11.97
C ALA A 541 13.26 4.21 11.25
N TYR A 542 14.45 4.65 10.85
CA TYR A 542 14.70 5.93 10.21
C TYR A 542 15.71 5.81 9.07
N VAL A 543 15.55 6.71 8.09
CA VAL A 543 16.55 7.06 7.09
C VAL A 543 16.91 8.52 7.31
N SER A 544 18.18 8.81 7.58
CA SER A 544 18.66 10.16 7.84
C SER A 544 19.95 10.41 7.03
N GLN A 545 20.46 11.62 7.11
CA GLN A 545 21.67 12.04 6.40
C GLN A 545 22.53 12.89 7.32
N THR A 546 23.84 12.63 7.38
CA THR A 546 24.75 13.55 8.09
C THR A 546 24.80 14.88 7.33
N LEU A 547 24.96 16.00 8.04
CA LEU A 547 25.04 17.30 7.39
C LEU A 547 26.22 17.36 6.43
N VAL A 548 26.03 18.05 5.29
CA VAL A 548 27.12 18.30 4.36
C VAL A 548 28.14 19.20 5.05
N GLY A 549 29.40 18.76 5.08
CA GLY A 549 30.47 19.50 5.76
C GLY A 549 30.58 19.24 7.27
N THR A 550 29.89 18.23 7.82
CA THR A 550 30.17 17.75 9.19
C THR A 550 31.67 17.50 9.37
N PRO A 551 32.33 18.13 10.35
CA PRO A 551 33.74 17.90 10.61
C PRO A 551 34.03 16.42 10.91
N PRO A 552 35.15 15.86 10.45
CA PRO A 552 35.54 14.52 10.84
C PRO A 552 35.80 14.46 12.35
N GLY A 553 35.28 13.44 13.02
CA GLY A 553 35.41 13.33 14.47
C GLY A 553 34.44 12.33 15.09
N ARG A 554 34.39 12.34 16.42
CA ARG A 554 33.46 11.52 17.20
C ARG A 554 32.26 12.33 17.63
N TYR A 555 31.09 11.74 17.45
CA TYR A 555 29.80 12.33 17.78
C TYR A 555 28.99 11.36 18.63
N TRP A 556 28.08 11.88 19.43
CA TRP A 556 27.13 11.09 20.22
C TRP A 556 25.91 10.75 19.39
N LEU A 557 25.55 9.47 19.41
CA LEU A 557 24.23 9.02 19.02
C LEU A 557 23.33 9.12 20.25
N GLU A 558 22.25 9.87 20.13
CA GLU A 558 21.31 10.13 21.22
C GLU A 558 19.89 9.73 20.83
N THR A 559 19.09 9.29 21.81
CA THR A 559 17.70 8.91 21.62
C THR A 559 16.80 9.52 22.68
N THR A 560 15.51 9.63 22.38
CA THR A 560 14.49 10.14 23.31
C THR A 560 13.17 9.41 23.13
N ALA A 561 12.38 9.41 24.20
CA ALA A 561 10.99 8.98 24.22
C ALA A 561 10.15 10.11 24.81
N PHE A 562 9.03 10.47 24.18
CA PHE A 562 8.18 11.56 24.63
C PHE A 562 6.70 11.28 24.40
N ARG A 563 5.86 11.90 25.24
CA ARG A 563 4.41 11.96 25.05
C ARG A 563 4.09 12.91 23.90
N ARG A 564 3.44 12.40 22.86
CA ARG A 564 3.14 13.15 21.63
C ARG A 564 2.02 14.18 21.84
N ASP A 565 1.06 13.89 22.71
CA ASP A 565 -0.11 14.73 22.97
C ASP A 565 0.22 16.06 23.66
N VAL A 566 1.26 16.06 24.50
CA VAL A 566 1.69 17.23 25.29
C VAL A 566 3.15 17.60 25.05
N THR A 567 3.83 16.93 24.12
CA THR A 567 5.26 17.10 23.80
C THR A 567 6.14 17.06 25.05
N PHE A 568 5.93 16.05 25.91
CA PHE A 568 6.63 15.90 27.18
C PHE A 568 7.65 14.77 27.12
N ALA A 569 8.94 15.08 27.22
CA ALA A 569 10.02 14.11 27.19
C ALA A 569 10.08 13.27 28.47
N LEU A 570 10.35 11.97 28.31
CA LEU A 570 10.60 11.05 29.40
C LEU A 570 12.06 11.16 29.85
N THR A 571 12.27 11.09 31.16
CA THR A 571 13.62 11.07 31.73
C THR A 571 14.23 9.69 31.58
N ALA A 572 15.45 9.64 31.05
CA ALA A 572 16.25 8.42 30.95
C ALA A 572 16.99 8.12 32.26
N GLU A 573 16.95 6.86 32.67
CA GLU A 573 17.69 6.31 33.80
C GLU A 573 18.81 5.38 33.29
N ASN A 574 19.95 5.38 33.97
CA ASN A 574 21.11 4.53 33.66
C ASN A 574 21.76 4.79 32.28
N ALA A 575 21.55 5.98 31.69
CA ALA A 575 22.25 6.42 30.49
C ALA A 575 23.26 7.54 30.81
N PRO A 576 24.36 7.67 30.05
CA PRO A 576 25.21 8.85 30.14
C PRO A 576 24.41 10.12 29.83
N THR A 577 24.60 11.15 30.65
CA THR A 577 23.88 12.42 30.52
C THR A 577 24.26 13.12 29.21
N ALA A 578 23.25 13.43 28.39
CA ALA A 578 23.42 14.31 27.23
C ALA A 578 23.48 15.78 27.67
N ALA A 579 23.90 16.68 26.77
CA ALA A 579 23.86 18.12 27.01
C ALA A 579 22.41 18.62 27.24
N ASP A 580 21.44 17.97 26.60
CA ASP A 580 20.00 18.16 26.82
C ASP A 580 19.45 16.97 27.62
N PRO A 581 18.93 17.16 28.85
CA PRO A 581 18.47 16.08 29.71
C PRO A 581 17.24 15.34 29.16
N ALA A 582 16.57 15.86 28.12
CA ALA A 582 15.52 15.15 27.40
C ALA A 582 16.05 14.00 26.52
N TRP A 583 17.37 13.89 26.33
CA TRP A 583 18.01 12.93 25.45
C TRP A 583 18.98 12.01 26.21
N ALA A 584 19.07 10.77 25.78
CA ALA A 584 19.95 9.75 26.33
C ALA A 584 21.05 9.39 25.33
N ARG A 585 22.31 9.37 25.77
CA ARG A 585 23.44 8.94 24.93
C ARG A 585 23.45 7.42 24.79
N LEU A 586 23.36 6.93 23.56
CA LEU A 586 23.43 5.50 23.21
C LEU A 586 24.89 5.04 23.05
N GLY A 587 25.72 5.85 22.42
CA GLY A 587 27.12 5.53 22.13
C GLY A 587 27.79 6.59 21.25
N GLN A 588 29.10 6.47 21.05
CA GLN A 588 29.82 7.34 20.12
C GLN A 588 29.91 6.69 18.73
N ILE A 589 29.76 7.51 17.69
CA ILE A 589 29.98 7.16 16.29
C ILE A 589 31.09 8.02 15.72
N GLU A 590 31.81 7.49 14.74
CA GLU A 590 32.85 8.22 14.01
C GLU A 590 32.30 8.70 12.66
N ILE A 591 32.54 9.98 12.36
CA ILE A 591 32.24 10.60 11.07
C ILE A 591 33.56 10.92 10.36
N LEU A 592 33.68 10.48 9.11
CA LEU A 592 34.85 10.62 8.25
C LEU A 592 34.68 11.74 7.22
N SER A 593 35.81 12.25 6.72
CA SER A 593 35.83 13.16 5.58
C SER A 593 35.24 12.50 4.33
N PRO A 594 34.49 13.25 3.50
CA PRO A 594 34.03 12.72 2.23
C PRO A 594 35.21 12.50 1.27
N PRO A 595 35.17 11.46 0.42
CA PRO A 595 36.24 11.15 -0.54
C PRO A 595 36.42 12.23 -1.62
N GLU A 596 35.38 13.02 -1.89
CA GLU A 596 35.41 14.20 -2.75
C GLU A 596 34.81 15.41 -2.01
N GLN A 597 35.30 16.62 -2.30
CA GLN A 597 34.71 17.82 -1.70
C GLN A 597 33.26 17.99 -2.23
N PRO A 598 32.26 18.09 -1.34
CA PRO A 598 30.88 18.20 -1.76
C PRO A 598 30.65 19.53 -2.49
N LEU A 599 30.02 19.47 -3.67
CA LEU A 599 29.49 20.66 -4.34
C LEU A 599 28.33 21.21 -3.48
N LEU A 600 28.55 22.37 -2.87
CA LEU A 600 27.51 23.13 -2.20
C LEU A 600 26.53 23.67 -3.26
N THR A 601 25.45 22.95 -3.52
CA THR A 601 24.30 23.47 -4.26
C THR A 601 23.46 24.35 -3.33
N THR A 602 22.70 25.29 -3.88
CA THR A 602 21.76 26.12 -3.11
C THR A 602 20.70 25.31 -2.36
N GLU A 603 20.39 24.09 -2.81
CA GLU A 603 19.58 23.11 -2.07
C GLU A 603 20.30 22.51 -0.85
N ASN A 604 21.61 22.27 -0.94
CA ASN A 604 22.42 21.73 0.16
C ASN A 604 22.83 22.79 1.19
N ALA A 605 22.90 24.06 0.79
CA ALA A 605 23.28 25.20 1.64
C ALA A 605 22.09 25.81 2.39
N ALA A 606 20.86 25.50 1.98
CA ALA A 606 19.71 25.77 2.81
C ALA A 606 19.79 24.83 4.02
N VAL A 607 20.20 25.37 5.18
CA VAL A 607 19.59 24.97 6.45
C VAL A 607 18.12 25.14 6.20
N GLN A 608 17.49 24.05 5.78
CA GLN A 608 16.13 24.07 5.35
C GLN A 608 15.39 24.29 6.67
N THR A 609 15.01 25.54 6.93
CA THR A 609 13.85 25.91 7.71
C THR A 609 12.65 25.29 6.99
N ILE A 610 12.63 23.96 6.93
CA ILE A 610 11.42 23.20 6.79
C ILE A 610 10.67 23.68 8.02
N HIS A 611 9.72 24.58 7.78
CA HIS A 611 8.54 24.61 8.61
C HIS A 611 8.26 23.15 8.90
N GLN A 612 8.52 22.71 10.13
CA GLN A 612 7.81 21.60 10.69
C GLN A 612 6.35 21.97 10.41
N ARG A 613 5.80 21.51 9.28
CA ARG A 613 4.38 21.27 9.22
C ARG A 613 4.23 20.32 10.38
N PRO A 614 3.54 20.73 11.45
CA PRO A 614 3.20 19.78 12.48
C PRO A 614 2.63 18.60 11.72
N LEU A 615 3.16 17.40 11.97
CA LEU A 615 2.35 16.21 11.74
C LEU A 615 0.96 16.58 12.26
N PRO A 616 -0.10 16.53 11.43
CA PRO A 616 -1.39 17.05 11.82
C PRO A 616 -1.72 16.48 13.20
N SER A 617 -1.97 17.40 14.11
CA SER A 617 -2.13 17.18 15.55
C SER A 617 -2.92 15.92 15.87
#